data_AF-A0A938EB53-F1
#
_entry.id   AF-A0A938EB53-F1
#
_cell.length_a   1.000
_cell.length_b   1.000
_cell.length_c   1.000
_cell.angle_alpha   90.00
_cell.angle_beta   90.00
_cell.angle_gamma   90.00
#
_symmetry.space_group_name_H-M   'P 1'
#
loop_
_entity.id
_entity.type
_entity.pdbx_description
1 polymer ?
#
loop_
_entity_poly.entity_id
_entity_poly.type
_entity_poly.pdbx_seq_one_letter_code
_entity_poly.pdbx_strand_id
1 'polypeptide(L)'
;ASFKTDLVPLLDHLVAQVGKLRVTVIEQEAAAADLAGFDEVVVATGATRGAIELGPALPAVHATDALAGAALPGGEVVVVGGGFTGAETAIHLAESGRTVTLVEATDTLMNGDAFTDQMTYGERLAASGVTVLTGTRATATTAEGVAVVDAGGAARVLPAGVVIVAVGSACNTSLADALTGTVAVRAVGDCTGSGKLYDALHQAYTAALAV
;
A
#
# COMPACT_ATOMS: atom_id res chain seq x y z
N ALA A 1 -3.94 -8.72 -16.46
CA ALA A 1 -2.97 -7.60 -16.46
C ALA A 1 -1.67 -8.05 -15.81
N SER A 2 -0.52 -7.55 -16.27
CA SER A 2 0.80 -7.82 -15.68
C SER A 2 1.15 -6.73 -14.66
N PHE A 3 0.67 -6.87 -13.43
CA PHE A 3 1.05 -5.96 -12.34
C PHE A 3 2.38 -6.40 -11.73
N LYS A 4 3.39 -5.52 -11.72
CA LYS A 4 4.72 -5.73 -11.09
C LYS A 4 5.41 -7.05 -11.45
N THR A 5 5.23 -7.53 -12.68
CA THR A 5 5.84 -8.80 -13.14
C THR A 5 7.36 -8.75 -13.23
N ASP A 6 7.94 -7.55 -13.30
CA ASP A 6 9.37 -7.28 -13.23
C ASP A 6 9.99 -7.60 -11.86
N LEU A 7 9.19 -7.66 -10.79
CA LEU A 7 9.64 -8.06 -9.46
C LEU A 7 9.64 -9.57 -9.24
N VAL A 8 8.93 -10.34 -10.07
CA VAL A 8 8.83 -11.80 -9.93
C VAL A 8 10.21 -12.48 -10.00
N PRO A 9 11.10 -12.15 -10.96
CA PRO A 9 12.44 -12.75 -11.00
C PRO A 9 13.27 -12.47 -9.74
N LEU A 10 13.10 -11.28 -9.12
CA LEU A 10 13.79 -10.94 -7.87
C LEU A 10 13.26 -11.80 -6.72
N LEU A 11 11.95 -11.96 -6.60
CA LEU A 11 11.33 -12.83 -5.59
C LEU A 11 11.80 -14.28 -5.76
N ASP A 12 11.73 -14.81 -6.98
CA ASP A 12 12.16 -16.17 -7.30
C ASP A 12 13.63 -16.39 -6.96
N HIS A 13 14.48 -15.40 -7.25
CA HIS A 13 15.88 -15.43 -6.87
C HIS A 13 16.06 -15.53 -5.35
N LEU A 14 15.39 -14.67 -4.57
CA LEU A 14 15.50 -14.65 -3.11
C LEU A 14 15.01 -15.95 -2.48
N VAL A 15 13.86 -16.47 -2.91
CA VAL A 15 13.33 -17.77 -2.46
C VAL A 15 14.32 -18.90 -2.78
N ALA A 16 14.89 -18.91 -3.98
CA ALA A 16 15.88 -19.90 -4.37
C ALA A 16 17.17 -19.81 -3.55
N GLN A 17 17.60 -18.60 -3.12
CA GLN A 17 18.74 -18.47 -2.22
C GLN A 17 18.43 -19.01 -0.82
N VAL A 18 17.25 -18.71 -0.26
CA VAL A 18 16.83 -19.26 1.04
C VAL A 18 16.87 -20.80 1.01
N GLY A 19 16.38 -21.42 -0.06
CA GLY A 19 16.40 -22.88 -0.22
C GLY A 19 17.79 -23.50 -0.40
N LYS A 20 18.79 -22.73 -0.85
CA LYS A 20 20.20 -23.18 -0.96
C LYS A 20 20.97 -23.02 0.35
N LEU A 21 20.57 -22.05 1.17
CA LEU A 21 21.20 -21.73 2.43
C LEU A 21 20.66 -22.64 3.54
N ARG A 22 21.41 -22.73 4.65
CA ARG A 22 21.00 -23.48 5.84
C ARG A 22 20.08 -22.65 6.72
N VAL A 23 19.03 -22.08 6.12
CA VAL A 23 18.02 -21.29 6.83
C VAL A 23 16.83 -22.20 7.12
N THR A 24 16.46 -22.31 8.39
CA THR A 24 15.22 -22.99 8.78
C THR A 24 14.05 -22.04 8.59
N VAL A 25 13.08 -22.44 7.76
CA VAL A 25 11.85 -21.68 7.51
C VAL A 25 10.71 -22.31 8.30
N ILE A 26 10.00 -21.49 9.08
CA ILE A 26 8.84 -21.89 9.86
C ILE A 26 7.66 -21.02 9.41
N GLU A 27 6.62 -21.65 8.85
CA GLU A 27 5.42 -20.96 8.34
C GLU A 27 4.40 -20.77 9.47
N GLN A 28 4.72 -19.89 10.42
CA GLN A 28 3.82 -19.53 11.52
C GLN A 28 3.90 -18.03 11.85
N GLU A 29 2.85 -17.50 12.46
CA GLU A 29 2.91 -16.17 13.09
C GLU A 29 3.75 -16.27 14.37
N ALA A 30 4.88 -15.56 14.42
CA ALA A 30 5.79 -15.60 15.56
C ALA A 30 5.26 -14.75 16.73
N ALA A 31 5.23 -15.34 17.92
CA ALA A 31 5.03 -14.64 19.18
C ALA A 31 6.36 -14.40 19.91
N ALA A 32 6.41 -13.43 20.82
CA ALA A 32 7.62 -13.14 21.59
C ALA A 32 8.20 -14.36 22.34
N ALA A 33 7.33 -15.30 22.76
CA ALA A 33 7.76 -16.53 23.42
C ALA A 33 8.53 -17.49 22.50
N ASP A 34 8.22 -17.49 21.20
CA ASP A 34 8.90 -18.34 20.19
C ASP A 34 10.34 -17.89 19.94
N LEU A 35 10.65 -16.64 20.32
CA LEU A 35 11.91 -15.95 20.04
C LEU A 35 12.84 -15.93 21.26
N ALA A 36 12.47 -16.63 22.33
CA ALA A 36 13.32 -16.81 23.49
C ALA A 36 14.54 -17.69 23.16
N GLY A 37 15.73 -17.25 23.56
CA GLY A 37 16.98 -18.01 23.40
C GLY A 37 17.76 -17.72 22.11
N PHE A 38 17.29 -16.83 21.25
CA PHE A 38 18.11 -16.24 20.18
C PHE A 38 19.00 -15.13 20.73
N ASP A 39 20.18 -14.94 20.15
CA ASP A 39 21.12 -13.89 20.53
C ASP A 39 20.68 -12.49 20.05
N GLU A 40 20.13 -12.42 18.84
CA GLU A 40 19.55 -11.21 18.23
C GLU A 40 18.32 -11.61 17.40
N VAL A 41 17.34 -10.72 17.32
CA VAL A 41 16.13 -10.88 16.52
C VAL A 41 16.01 -9.74 15.52
N VAL A 42 15.96 -10.09 14.23
CA VAL A 42 15.60 -9.15 13.16
C VAL A 42 14.09 -9.19 12.95
N VAL A 43 13.42 -8.07 13.20
CA VAL A 43 11.96 -7.93 13.03
C VAL A 43 11.69 -7.29 11.67
N ALA A 44 11.06 -8.04 10.77
CA ALA A 44 10.69 -7.62 9.43
C ALA A 44 9.18 -7.81 9.16
N THR A 45 8.35 -7.43 10.13
CA THR A 45 6.89 -7.66 10.18
C THR A 45 6.08 -6.79 9.22
N GLY A 46 6.75 -5.96 8.42
CA GLY A 46 6.11 -5.11 7.41
C GLY A 46 5.13 -4.10 8.00
N ALA A 47 4.04 -3.86 7.29
CA ALA A 47 3.03 -2.87 7.64
C ALA A 47 1.61 -3.45 7.52
N THR A 48 0.68 -2.84 8.24
CA THR A 48 -0.76 -3.09 8.12
C THR A 48 -1.41 -2.11 7.17
N ARG A 49 -2.55 -2.50 6.58
CA ARG A 49 -3.32 -1.65 5.66
C ARG A 49 -3.81 -0.38 6.34
N GLY A 50 -3.68 0.76 5.67
CA GLY A 50 -4.32 1.99 6.09
C GLY A 50 -5.85 1.86 5.99
N ALA A 51 -6.55 2.54 6.88
CA ALA A 51 -8.00 2.56 6.91
C ALA A 51 -8.51 4.00 6.89
N ILE A 52 -9.66 4.19 6.26
CA ILE A 52 -10.43 5.43 6.29
C ILE A 52 -11.89 5.06 6.50
N GLU A 53 -12.54 5.71 7.47
CA GLU A 53 -13.96 5.53 7.71
C GLU A 53 -14.75 6.49 6.82
N LEU A 54 -15.42 5.95 5.81
CA LEU A 54 -16.32 6.70 4.92
C LEU A 54 -17.79 6.32 5.14
N GLY A 55 -18.09 5.51 6.16
CA GLY A 55 -19.43 4.98 6.38
C GLY A 55 -19.81 3.84 5.40
N PRO A 56 -21.01 3.25 5.56
CA PRO A 56 -21.35 1.97 4.95
C PRO A 56 -22.23 2.06 3.69
N ALA A 57 -22.48 3.26 3.15
CA ALA A 57 -23.47 3.43 2.07
C ALA A 57 -23.03 2.81 0.74
N LEU A 58 -21.71 2.63 0.54
CA LEU A 58 -21.14 1.92 -0.60
C LEU A 58 -20.16 0.84 -0.13
N PRO A 59 -19.97 -0.23 -0.93
CA PRO A 59 -18.88 -1.17 -0.73
C PRO A 59 -17.51 -0.46 -0.78
N ALA A 60 -16.67 -0.76 0.20
CA ALA A 60 -15.28 -0.34 0.24
C ALA A 60 -14.36 -1.55 0.07
N VAL A 61 -13.41 -1.48 -0.86
CA VAL A 61 -12.44 -2.54 -1.16
C VAL A 61 -11.04 -1.96 -1.01
N HIS A 62 -10.14 -2.68 -0.34
CA HIS A 62 -8.75 -2.23 -0.26
C HIS A 62 -8.05 -2.39 -1.62
N ALA A 63 -7.18 -1.44 -1.98
CA ALA A 63 -6.53 -1.42 -3.28
C ALA A 63 -5.74 -2.71 -3.61
N THR A 64 -5.10 -3.32 -2.62
CA THR A 64 -4.40 -4.60 -2.81
C THR A 64 -5.35 -5.74 -3.19
N ASP A 65 -6.58 -5.75 -2.68
CA ASP A 65 -7.56 -6.79 -3.02
C ASP A 65 -8.10 -6.56 -4.44
N ALA A 66 -8.34 -5.30 -4.82
CA ALA A 66 -8.70 -4.94 -6.18
C ALA A 66 -7.61 -5.37 -7.18
N LEU A 67 -6.33 -5.10 -6.87
CA LEU A 67 -5.18 -5.54 -7.68
C LEU A 67 -5.03 -7.06 -7.72
N ALA A 68 -5.42 -7.77 -6.65
CA ALA A 68 -5.45 -9.23 -6.62
C ALA A 68 -6.65 -9.83 -7.38
N GLY A 69 -7.49 -9.01 -8.01
CA GLY A 69 -8.62 -9.45 -8.83
C GLY A 69 -9.90 -9.70 -8.05
N ALA A 70 -10.07 -9.08 -6.87
CA ALA A 70 -11.34 -9.10 -6.16
C ALA A 70 -12.48 -8.60 -7.07
N ALA A 71 -13.62 -9.29 -7.02
CA ALA A 71 -14.80 -8.89 -7.79
C ALA A 71 -15.33 -7.55 -7.27
N LEU A 72 -15.41 -6.56 -8.16
CA LEU A 72 -15.94 -5.24 -7.83
C LEU A 72 -17.39 -5.11 -8.31
N PRO A 73 -18.27 -4.44 -7.53
CA PRO A 73 -19.59 -4.03 -7.99
C PRO A 73 -19.53 -3.22 -9.30
N GLY A 74 -20.61 -3.22 -10.07
CA GLY A 74 -20.73 -2.38 -11.27
C GLY A 74 -20.73 -0.87 -10.97
N GLY A 75 -20.79 -0.04 -12.01
CA GLY A 75 -20.80 1.43 -11.89
C GLY A 75 -19.41 2.06 -11.89
N GLU A 76 -19.33 3.36 -11.56
CA GLU A 76 -18.07 4.10 -11.52
C GLU A 76 -17.26 3.75 -10.26
N VAL A 77 -15.94 3.97 -10.32
CA VAL A 77 -15.01 3.67 -9.22
C VAL A 77 -14.38 4.97 -8.73
N VAL A 78 -14.42 5.18 -7.41
CA VAL A 78 -13.61 6.21 -6.76
C VAL A 78 -12.45 5.55 -6.02
N VAL A 79 -11.22 5.92 -6.36
CA VAL A 79 -10.01 5.50 -5.66
C VAL A 79 -9.56 6.63 -4.72
N VAL A 80 -9.34 6.32 -3.45
CA VAL A 80 -8.95 7.30 -2.43
C VAL A 80 -7.49 7.09 -2.02
N GLY A 81 -6.66 8.08 -2.32
CA GLY A 81 -5.20 8.07 -2.13
C GLY A 81 -4.47 7.97 -3.48
N GLY A 82 -3.57 8.91 -3.75
CA GLY A 82 -2.83 9.15 -5.00
C GLY A 82 -1.33 8.87 -4.91
N GLY A 83 -0.89 8.07 -3.93
CA GLY A 83 0.43 7.43 -3.93
C GLY A 83 0.50 6.24 -4.90
N PHE A 84 1.61 5.51 -4.88
CA PHE A 84 1.88 4.38 -5.81
C PHE A 84 0.71 3.41 -5.92
N THR A 85 0.26 2.84 -4.79
CA THR A 85 -0.81 1.84 -4.77
C THR A 85 -2.11 2.37 -5.38
N GLY A 86 -2.49 3.62 -5.06
CA GLY A 86 -3.72 4.20 -5.56
C GLY A 86 -3.66 4.53 -7.05
N ALA A 87 -2.58 5.14 -7.52
CA ALA A 87 -2.40 5.44 -8.94
C ALA A 87 -2.32 4.17 -9.80
N GLU A 88 -1.55 3.16 -9.37
CA GLU A 88 -1.47 1.88 -10.06
C GLU A 88 -2.82 1.16 -10.11
N THR A 89 -3.59 1.19 -9.01
CA THR A 89 -4.92 0.59 -8.97
C THR A 89 -5.89 1.34 -9.88
N ALA A 90 -5.84 2.68 -9.90
CA ALA A 90 -6.67 3.49 -10.78
C ALA A 90 -6.38 3.21 -12.27
N ILE A 91 -5.09 3.17 -12.64
CA ILE A 91 -4.65 2.80 -14.00
C ILE A 91 -5.15 1.39 -14.35
N HIS A 92 -4.92 0.41 -13.48
CA HIS A 92 -5.30 -0.98 -13.72
C HIS A 92 -6.81 -1.15 -13.96
N LEU A 93 -7.62 -0.49 -13.14
CA LEU A 93 -9.07 -0.54 -13.27
C LEU A 93 -9.55 0.20 -14.54
N ALA A 94 -8.94 1.34 -14.87
CA ALA A 94 -9.25 2.08 -16.10
C ALA A 94 -8.90 1.29 -17.36
N GLU A 95 -7.72 0.66 -17.40
CA GLU A 95 -7.31 -0.25 -18.49
C GLU A 95 -8.23 -1.48 -18.60
N SER A 96 -8.88 -1.86 -17.50
CA SER A 96 -9.91 -2.92 -17.48
C SER A 96 -11.30 -2.42 -17.91
N GLY A 97 -11.41 -1.19 -18.41
CA GLY A 97 -12.64 -0.60 -18.94
C GLY A 97 -13.54 0.05 -17.90
N ARG A 98 -13.06 0.31 -16.69
CA ARG A 98 -13.82 0.99 -15.63
C ARG A 98 -13.68 2.51 -15.76
N THR A 99 -14.74 3.25 -15.46
CA THR A 99 -14.65 4.70 -15.27
C THR A 99 -14.13 4.97 -13.86
N VAL A 100 -12.98 5.65 -13.77
CA VAL A 100 -12.26 5.83 -12.50
C VAL A 100 -12.02 7.31 -12.21
N THR A 101 -12.33 7.72 -10.98
CA THR A 101 -11.88 9.00 -10.40
C THR A 101 -10.92 8.72 -9.24
N LEU A 102 -9.71 9.25 -9.32
CA LEU A 102 -8.69 9.21 -8.27
C LEU A 102 -8.78 10.50 -7.43
N VAL A 103 -8.96 10.35 -6.13
CA VAL A 103 -9.06 11.45 -5.15
C VAL A 103 -7.84 11.43 -4.25
N GLU A 104 -7.07 12.53 -4.26
CA GLU A 104 -5.89 12.74 -3.42
C GLU A 104 -6.08 14.00 -2.57
N ALA A 105 -5.88 13.85 -1.26
CA ALA A 105 -6.04 14.88 -0.27
C ALA A 105 -4.95 15.96 -0.32
N THR A 106 -3.76 15.64 -0.81
CA THR A 106 -2.63 16.57 -1.01
C THR A 106 -2.69 17.25 -2.36
N ASP A 107 -1.96 18.36 -2.50
CA ASP A 107 -1.97 19.17 -3.73
C ASP A 107 -1.33 18.46 -4.94
N THR A 108 -0.51 17.45 -4.69
CA THR A 108 0.22 16.67 -5.70
C THR A 108 -0.02 15.16 -5.53
N LEU A 109 0.09 14.44 -6.65
CA LEU A 109 0.24 12.97 -6.65
C LEU A 109 1.62 12.60 -6.10
N MET A 110 1.78 11.36 -5.63
CA MET A 110 3.07 10.84 -5.13
C MET A 110 3.76 11.83 -4.17
N ASN A 111 2.97 12.39 -3.24
CA ASN A 111 3.47 13.38 -2.30
C ASN A 111 4.51 12.74 -1.37
N GLY A 112 5.73 13.29 -1.37
CA GLY A 112 6.88 12.74 -0.65
C GLY A 112 7.78 11.81 -1.48
N ASP A 113 7.43 11.52 -2.73
CA ASP A 113 8.25 10.74 -3.67
C ASP A 113 9.01 11.62 -4.67
N ALA A 114 9.81 10.99 -5.53
CA ALA A 114 10.63 11.71 -6.49
C ALA A 114 9.76 12.45 -7.52
N PHE A 115 10.21 13.63 -7.95
CA PHE A 115 9.51 14.40 -8.97
C PHE A 115 9.28 13.61 -10.27
N THR A 116 10.21 12.70 -10.61
CA THR A 116 10.05 11.80 -11.76
C THR A 116 8.86 10.86 -11.61
N ASP A 117 8.56 10.40 -10.40
CA ASP A 117 7.38 9.56 -10.14
C ASP A 117 6.09 10.37 -10.35
N GLN A 118 6.07 11.63 -9.91
CA GLN A 118 4.93 12.53 -10.13
C GLN A 118 4.66 12.73 -11.63
N MET A 119 5.71 12.98 -12.42
CA MET A 119 5.60 13.12 -13.87
C MET A 119 5.11 11.83 -14.52
N THR A 120 5.79 10.70 -14.27
CA THR A 120 5.48 9.42 -14.92
C THR A 120 4.08 8.93 -14.58
N TYR A 121 3.66 8.97 -13.32
CA TYR A 121 2.32 8.53 -12.96
C TYR A 121 1.24 9.53 -13.37
N GLY A 122 1.52 10.84 -13.34
CA GLY A 122 0.61 11.84 -13.89
C GLY A 122 0.31 11.60 -15.37
N GLU A 123 1.35 11.37 -16.18
CA GLU A 123 1.21 11.06 -17.61
C GLU A 123 0.45 9.75 -17.83
N ARG A 124 0.77 8.69 -17.07
CA ARG A 124 0.09 7.39 -17.19
C ARG A 124 -1.38 7.47 -16.81
N LEU A 125 -1.72 8.15 -15.70
CA LEU A 125 -3.11 8.35 -15.28
C LEU A 125 -3.90 9.09 -16.36
N ALA A 126 -3.33 10.15 -16.94
CA ALA A 126 -3.94 10.90 -18.03
C ALA A 126 -4.13 10.01 -19.28
N ALA A 127 -3.10 9.23 -19.66
CA ALA A 127 -3.16 8.33 -20.81
C ALA A 127 -4.21 7.21 -20.64
N SER A 128 -4.45 6.76 -19.41
CA SER A 128 -5.47 5.77 -19.08
C SER A 128 -6.88 6.36 -18.93
N GLY A 129 -7.05 7.68 -19.07
CA GLY A 129 -8.35 8.35 -18.95
C GLY A 129 -8.89 8.44 -17.52
N VAL A 130 -8.04 8.29 -16.51
CA VAL A 130 -8.43 8.46 -15.10
C VAL A 130 -8.67 9.94 -14.82
N THR A 131 -9.80 10.27 -14.20
CA THR A 131 -10.02 11.63 -13.69
C THR A 131 -9.26 11.78 -12.37
N VAL A 132 -8.36 12.75 -12.27
CA VAL A 132 -7.55 12.97 -11.06
C VAL A 132 -7.99 14.26 -10.36
N LEU A 133 -8.26 14.16 -9.06
CA LEU A 133 -8.63 15.27 -8.19
C LEU A 133 -7.62 15.36 -7.04
N THR A 134 -6.63 16.24 -7.15
CA THR A 134 -5.75 16.59 -6.04
C THR A 134 -6.37 17.68 -5.17
N GLY A 135 -5.81 17.92 -3.98
CA GLY A 135 -6.33 18.86 -2.99
C GLY A 135 -7.78 18.56 -2.60
N THR A 136 -8.22 17.30 -2.72
CA THR A 136 -9.60 16.87 -2.59
C THR A 136 -9.69 15.71 -1.62
N ARG A 137 -10.52 15.82 -0.58
CA ARG A 137 -10.68 14.81 0.46
C ARG A 137 -12.00 14.07 0.30
N ALA A 138 -11.97 12.74 0.30
CA ALA A 138 -13.17 11.94 0.50
C ALA A 138 -13.60 12.00 1.97
N THR A 139 -14.89 12.23 2.22
CA THR A 139 -15.43 12.44 3.57
C THR A 139 -16.48 11.42 3.97
N ALA A 140 -17.27 10.93 3.01
CA ALA A 140 -18.28 9.90 3.27
C ALA A 140 -18.70 9.19 1.97
N THR A 141 -19.25 7.99 2.11
CA THR A 141 -20.06 7.31 1.10
C THR A 141 -21.51 7.72 1.30
N THR A 142 -22.22 7.90 0.19
CA THR A 142 -23.66 8.16 0.13
C THR A 142 -24.32 7.15 -0.81
N ALA A 143 -25.65 7.17 -0.91
CA ALA A 143 -26.37 6.28 -1.83
C ALA A 143 -26.03 6.58 -3.31
N GLU A 144 -25.60 7.80 -3.61
CA GLU A 144 -25.29 8.29 -4.95
C GLU A 144 -23.80 8.18 -5.31
N GLY A 145 -22.91 8.03 -4.34
CA GLY A 145 -21.47 8.07 -4.61
C GLY A 145 -20.59 8.37 -3.39
N VAL A 146 -19.48 9.07 -3.64
CA VAL A 146 -18.53 9.51 -2.61
C VAL A 146 -18.62 11.02 -2.45
N ALA A 147 -18.96 11.48 -1.25
CA ALA A 147 -18.87 12.87 -0.86
C ALA A 147 -17.39 13.28 -0.75
N VAL A 148 -17.03 14.38 -1.40
CA VAL A 148 -15.70 14.96 -1.37
C VAL A 148 -15.75 16.45 -1.07
N VAL A 149 -14.67 16.97 -0.48
CA VAL A 149 -14.47 18.40 -0.20
C VAL A 149 -13.11 18.81 -0.74
N ASP A 150 -13.05 19.87 -1.55
CA ASP A 150 -11.78 20.41 -2.04
C ASP A 150 -11.08 21.32 -1.01
N ALA A 151 -9.86 21.75 -1.31
CA ALA A 151 -9.06 22.62 -0.44
C ALA A 151 -9.71 23.99 -0.18
N GLY A 152 -10.64 24.44 -1.05
CA GLY A 152 -11.43 25.65 -0.89
C GLY A 152 -12.68 25.46 -0.03
N GLY A 153 -12.98 24.22 0.39
CA GLY A 153 -14.17 23.86 1.16
C GLY A 153 -15.42 23.58 0.31
N ALA A 154 -15.31 23.54 -1.02
CA ALA A 154 -16.43 23.21 -1.87
C ALA A 154 -16.72 21.71 -1.80
N ALA A 155 -17.96 21.37 -1.45
CA ALA A 155 -18.42 20.00 -1.33
C ALA A 155 -19.17 19.53 -2.59
N ARG A 156 -18.94 18.28 -3.01
CA ARG A 156 -19.68 17.62 -4.09
C ARG A 156 -19.75 16.10 -3.87
N VAL A 157 -20.63 15.43 -4.60
CA VAL A 157 -20.69 13.96 -4.63
C VAL A 157 -20.20 13.47 -5.99
N LEU A 158 -19.23 12.56 -5.96
CA LEU A 158 -18.71 11.86 -7.13
C LEU A 158 -19.50 10.56 -7.31
N PRO A 159 -20.16 10.32 -8.46
CA PRO A 159 -20.85 9.06 -8.71
C PRO A 159 -19.92 7.86 -8.51
N ALA A 160 -20.37 6.85 -7.76
CA ALA A 160 -19.59 5.65 -7.51
C ALA A 160 -20.48 4.48 -7.12
N GLY A 161 -20.17 3.29 -7.64
CA GLY A 161 -20.73 2.02 -7.15
C GLY A 161 -19.82 1.31 -6.14
N VAL A 162 -18.56 1.73 -6.04
CA VAL A 162 -17.55 1.15 -5.15
C VAL A 162 -16.45 2.18 -4.85
N VAL A 163 -15.93 2.13 -3.63
CA VAL A 163 -14.76 2.89 -3.21
C VAL A 163 -13.56 1.96 -3.07
N ILE A 164 -12.43 2.37 -3.64
CA ILE A 164 -11.14 1.72 -3.45
C ILE A 164 -10.34 2.51 -2.43
N VAL A 165 -9.94 1.86 -1.35
CA VAL A 165 -9.16 2.46 -0.27
C VAL A 165 -7.66 2.23 -0.51
N ALA A 166 -6.90 3.30 -0.69
CA ALA A 166 -5.46 3.30 -0.95
C ALA A 166 -4.73 4.37 -0.11
N VAL A 167 -5.14 4.57 1.14
CA VAL A 167 -4.69 5.66 2.04
C VAL A 167 -3.38 5.35 2.78
N GLY A 168 -2.49 4.58 2.16
CA GLY A 168 -1.21 4.18 2.75
C GLY A 168 -1.30 2.98 3.70
N SER A 169 -0.31 2.87 4.58
CA SER A 169 -0.13 1.76 5.52
C SER A 169 0.38 2.27 6.87
N ALA A 170 0.29 1.44 7.90
CA ALA A 170 0.81 1.73 9.24
C ALA A 170 1.88 0.71 9.62
N CYS A 171 2.95 1.16 10.27
CA CYS A 171 4.03 0.29 10.73
C CYS A 171 3.50 -0.82 11.63
N ASN A 172 3.88 -2.08 11.38
CA ASN A 172 3.56 -3.19 12.28
C ASN A 172 4.70 -3.37 13.31
N THR A 173 4.71 -2.54 14.36
CA THR A 173 5.77 -2.54 15.39
C THR A 173 5.52 -3.52 16.54
N SER A 174 4.33 -4.12 16.61
CA SER A 174 3.85 -4.88 17.77
C SER A 174 4.84 -5.92 18.31
N LEU A 175 5.45 -6.72 17.42
CA LEU A 175 6.43 -7.73 17.79
C LEU A 175 7.76 -7.12 18.29
N ALA A 176 8.24 -6.07 17.64
CA ALA A 176 9.46 -5.37 18.07
C ALA A 176 9.28 -4.74 19.46
N ASP A 177 8.11 -4.11 19.69
CA ASP A 177 7.76 -3.51 20.97
C ASP A 177 7.72 -4.58 22.08
N ALA A 178 7.11 -5.74 21.81
CA ALA A 178 7.02 -6.86 22.76
C ALA A 178 8.37 -7.50 23.13
N LEU A 179 9.39 -7.35 22.28
CA LEU A 179 10.74 -7.86 22.50
C LEU A 179 11.68 -6.84 23.16
N THR A 180 11.20 -5.62 23.40
CA THR A 180 12.01 -4.56 23.98
C THR A 180 12.50 -4.95 25.38
N GLY A 181 13.81 -4.99 25.57
CA GLY A 181 14.45 -5.32 26.85
C GLY A 181 14.55 -6.82 27.15
N THR A 182 14.12 -7.71 26.25
CA THR A 182 14.26 -9.17 26.41
C THR A 182 15.37 -9.76 25.56
N VAL A 183 15.59 -9.24 24.36
CA VAL A 183 16.63 -9.65 23.40
C VAL A 183 17.10 -8.43 22.61
N ALA A 184 18.27 -8.50 21.98
CA ALA A 184 18.67 -7.48 21.02
C ALA A 184 17.72 -7.52 19.81
N VAL A 185 17.09 -6.39 19.49
CA VAL A 185 16.11 -6.28 18.41
C VAL A 185 16.58 -5.30 17.36
N ARG A 186 16.47 -5.71 16.09
CA ARG A 186 16.68 -4.85 14.92
C ARG A 186 15.47 -4.88 14.02
N ALA A 187 14.72 -3.79 13.97
CA ALA A 187 13.59 -3.63 13.06
C ALA A 187 14.08 -3.22 11.65
N VAL A 188 13.55 -3.83 10.60
CA VAL A 188 13.85 -3.53 9.19
C VAL A 188 12.61 -3.60 8.30
N GLY A 189 12.63 -2.88 7.19
CA GLY A 189 11.51 -2.80 6.26
C GLY A 189 10.36 -1.95 6.79
N ASP A 190 9.15 -2.22 6.28
CA ASP A 190 8.03 -1.30 6.47
C ASP A 190 7.55 -1.14 7.91
N CYS A 191 7.96 -2.04 8.83
CA CYS A 191 7.71 -1.84 10.26
C CYS A 191 8.51 -0.66 10.84
N THR A 192 9.47 -0.11 10.09
CA THR A 192 10.22 1.11 10.41
C THR A 192 9.68 2.36 9.71
N GLY A 193 8.65 2.22 8.88
CA GLY A 193 8.06 3.32 8.12
C GLY A 193 8.73 3.60 6.77
N SER A 194 9.51 2.67 6.21
CA SER A 194 10.12 2.83 4.88
C SER A 194 9.09 3.01 3.77
N GLY A 195 8.08 2.15 3.73
CA GLY A 195 7.03 2.13 2.70
C GLY A 195 7.51 1.76 1.30
N LYS A 196 8.77 1.34 1.13
CA LYS A 196 9.41 1.10 -0.17
C LYS A 196 10.24 -0.19 -0.16
N LEU A 197 10.10 -0.97 -1.24
CA LEU A 197 10.86 -2.20 -1.46
C LEU A 197 12.39 -1.93 -1.44
N TYR A 198 12.83 -0.83 -2.06
CA TYR A 198 14.23 -0.44 -2.07
C TYR A 198 14.79 -0.32 -0.65
N ASP A 199 14.15 0.49 0.18
CA ASP A 199 14.57 0.71 1.56
C ASP A 199 14.51 -0.57 2.39
N ALA A 200 13.47 -1.40 2.23
CA ALA A 200 13.36 -2.68 2.92
C ALA A 200 14.53 -3.63 2.59
N LEU A 201 14.89 -3.75 1.32
CA LEU A 201 16.03 -4.57 0.89
C LEU A 201 17.36 -4.03 1.42
N HIS A 202 17.56 -2.71 1.35
CA HIS A 202 18.80 -2.07 1.80
C HIS A 202 18.96 -2.14 3.32
N GLN A 203 17.89 -1.92 4.09
CA GLN A 203 17.91 -2.06 5.54
C GLN A 203 18.20 -3.51 5.96
N ALA A 204 17.56 -4.49 5.31
CA ALA A 204 17.83 -5.91 5.57
C ALA A 204 19.28 -6.29 5.25
N TYR A 205 19.82 -5.78 4.13
CA TYR A 205 21.23 -6.00 3.77
C TYR A 205 22.19 -5.40 4.80
N THR A 206 21.98 -4.16 5.21
CA THR A 206 22.80 -3.50 6.25
C THR A 206 22.68 -4.21 7.59
N ALA A 207 21.48 -4.65 7.96
CA ALA A 207 21.25 -5.45 9.16
C ALA A 207 22.08 -6.73 9.16
N ALA A 208 22.06 -7.49 8.06
CA ALA A 208 22.79 -8.74 7.94
C ALA A 208 24.32 -8.57 8.00
N LEU A 209 24.87 -7.41 7.60
CA LEU A 209 26.29 -7.11 7.70
C LEU A 209 26.74 -6.69 9.11
N ALA A 210 25.79 -6.34 9.97
CA ALA A 210 26.06 -5.87 11.33
C ALA A 210 26.01 -7.00 12.38
N VAL A 211 25.70 -8.22 11.96
CA VAL A 211 25.58 -9.44 12.79
C VAL A 211 26.77 -10.36 12.56
#